data_AF-A0A662EB62-F1
#
_entry.id   AF-A0A662EB62-F1
#
_cell.length_a   1.000
_cell.length_b   1.000
_cell.length_c   1.000
_cell.angle_alpha   90.00
_cell.angle_beta   90.00
_cell.angle_gamma   90.00
#
_symmetry.space_group_name_H-M   'P 1'
#
loop_
_entity.id
_entity.type
_entity.pdbx_description
1 polymer ?
#
loop_
_entity_poly.entity_id
_entity_poly.type
_entity_poly.pdbx_seq_one_letter_code
_entity_poly.pdbx_strand_id
1 'polypeptide(L)'
;MATYRIVSLDGGGIRGIVTVEILRRLAATPGLEHFLRRADLFAGTSTGGLLALALAKGEPLEAIRDFYVDDGPDIFDDSWLDDLLDLGKLRGADYKISP
;
A
#
# COMPACT_ATOMS: atom_id res chain seq x y z
N MET A 1 -14.91 26.58 -8.29
CA MET A 1 -13.92 25.89 -7.42
C MET A 1 -13.08 24.97 -8.29
N ALA A 2 -11.77 24.90 -8.06
CA ALA A 2 -10.92 23.91 -8.74
C ALA A 2 -11.21 22.50 -8.19
N THR A 3 -11.14 21.48 -9.04
CA THR A 3 -11.30 20.08 -8.63
C THR A 3 -10.10 19.62 -7.81
N TYR A 4 -10.33 19.14 -6.59
CA TYR A 4 -9.31 18.51 -5.74
C TYR A 4 -9.31 16.99 -5.96
N ARG A 5 -8.17 16.41 -6.30
CA ARG A 5 -8.01 14.99 -6.66
C ARG A 5 -7.22 14.25 -5.61
N ILE A 6 -7.81 13.15 -5.11
CA ILE A 6 -7.21 12.31 -4.06
C ILE A 6 -6.95 10.92 -4.64
N VAL A 7 -5.74 10.41 -4.40
CA VAL A 7 -5.40 9.00 -4.63
C VAL A 7 -5.34 8.31 -3.28
N SER A 8 -6.23 7.36 -3.05
CA SER A 8 -6.31 6.57 -1.80
C SER A 8 -5.76 5.17 -2.04
N LEU A 9 -4.92 4.70 -1.13
CA LEU A 9 -4.19 3.43 -1.23
C LEU A 9 -4.44 2.61 0.04
N ASP A 10 -5.03 1.43 -0.15
CA ASP A 10 -5.33 0.55 0.96
C ASP A 10 -4.06 -0.09 1.56
N GLY A 11 -4.15 -0.47 2.83
CA GLY A 11 -3.17 -1.35 3.45
C GLY A 11 -3.26 -2.78 2.90
N GLY A 12 -2.24 -3.59 3.16
CA GLY A 12 -2.26 -4.97 2.65
C GLY A 12 -0.99 -5.79 2.84
N GLY A 13 0.03 -5.25 3.50
CA GLY A 13 1.32 -5.91 3.67
C GLY A 13 2.10 -6.01 2.37
N ILE A 14 2.76 -7.16 2.16
CA ILE A 14 3.46 -7.48 0.91
C ILE A 14 2.56 -7.31 -0.33
N ARG A 15 1.23 -7.44 -0.19
CA ARG A 15 0.27 -7.24 -1.30
C ARG A 15 0.23 -5.81 -1.83
N GLY A 16 0.89 -4.85 -1.18
CA GLY A 16 1.11 -3.51 -1.74
C GLY A 16 1.70 -3.54 -3.14
N ILE A 17 2.49 -4.58 -3.48
CA ILE A 17 3.01 -4.80 -4.82
C ILE A 17 1.91 -4.87 -5.91
N VAL A 18 0.72 -5.39 -5.57
CA VAL A 18 -0.42 -5.43 -6.49
C VAL A 18 -0.91 -4.02 -6.80
N THR A 19 -1.02 -3.18 -5.77
CA THR A 19 -1.37 -1.76 -5.93
C THR A 19 -0.35 -1.06 -6.81
N VAL A 20 0.95 -1.27 -6.57
CA VAL A 20 2.03 -0.70 -7.40
C VAL A 20 1.87 -1.11 -8.87
N GLU A 21 1.66 -2.40 -9.15
CA GLU A 21 1.50 -2.90 -10.51
C GLU A 21 0.25 -2.34 -11.21
N ILE A 22 -0.86 -2.15 -10.48
CA ILE A 22 -2.05 -1.45 -11.01
C ILE A 22 -1.69 -0.02 -11.41
N LEU A 23 -1.00 0.73 -10.54
CA LEU A 23 -0.58 2.11 -10.84
C LEU A 23 0.36 2.16 -12.06
N ARG A 24 1.27 1.18 -12.21
CA ARG A 24 2.16 1.07 -13.38
C ARG A 24 1.38 0.89 -14.67
N ARG A 25 0.40 -0.02 -14.68
CA ARG A 25 -0.44 -0.27 -15.86
C ARG A 25 -1.33 0.93 -16.19
N LEU A 26 -1.86 1.61 -15.18
CA LEU A 26 -2.58 2.87 -15.39
C LEU A 26 -1.67 3.93 -15.99
N ALA A 27 -0.45 4.11 -15.49
CA ALA A 27 0.50 5.06 -16.05
C ALA A 27 0.97 4.69 -17.47
N ALA A 28 0.95 3.41 -17.83
CA ALA A 28 1.24 2.95 -19.20
C ALA A 28 0.04 3.07 -20.16
N THR A 29 -1.15 3.41 -19.65
CA THR A 29 -2.36 3.51 -20.46
C THR A 29 -2.42 4.89 -21.14
N PRO A 30 -2.63 4.95 -22.48
CA PRO A 30 -2.72 6.22 -23.19
C PRO A 30 -3.76 7.19 -22.58
N GLY A 31 -3.35 8.42 -22.31
CA GLY A 31 -4.16 9.45 -21.66
C GLY A 31 -4.14 9.44 -20.13
N LEU A 32 -3.47 8.47 -19.51
CA LEU A 32 -3.30 8.36 -18.06
C LEU A 32 -1.83 8.49 -17.60
N GLU A 33 -0.88 8.75 -18.49
CA GLU A 33 0.57 8.78 -18.23
C GLU A 33 0.96 9.71 -17.07
N HIS A 34 0.14 10.72 -16.81
CA HIS A 34 0.38 11.74 -15.79
C HIS A 34 -0.72 11.80 -14.73
N PHE A 35 -1.54 10.75 -14.57
CA PHE A 35 -2.65 10.78 -13.61
C PHE A 35 -2.18 11.03 -12.17
N LEU A 36 -1.06 10.44 -11.75
CA LEU A 36 -0.47 10.66 -10.43
C LEU A 36 0.03 12.09 -10.24
N ARG A 37 0.59 12.72 -11.29
CA ARG A 37 1.03 14.13 -11.24
C ARG A 37 -0.12 15.12 -11.09
N ARG A 38 -1.35 14.69 -11.38
CA ARG A 38 -2.58 15.50 -11.22
C ARG A 38 -3.24 15.31 -9.86
N ALA A 39 -2.70 14.45 -8.99
CA ALA A 39 -3.22 14.27 -7.64
C ALA A 39 -2.77 15.43 -6.75
N ASP A 40 -3.70 15.96 -5.96
CA ASP A 40 -3.44 16.99 -4.95
C ASP A 40 -3.13 16.38 -3.58
N LEU A 41 -3.53 15.12 -3.36
CA LEU A 41 -3.28 14.38 -2.13
C LEU A 41 -3.11 12.88 -2.42
N PHE A 42 -2.11 12.28 -1.78
CA PHE A 42 -2.01 10.84 -1.60
C PHE A 42 -2.38 10.48 -0.16
N ALA A 43 -3.28 9.51 0.01
CA ALA A 43 -3.70 9.01 1.31
C ALA A 43 -3.55 7.49 1.33
N GLY A 44 -3.23 6.93 2.49
CA GLY A 44 -3.23 5.48 2.65
C GLY A 44 -2.92 5.03 4.07
N THR A 45 -3.17 3.74 4.33
CA THR A 45 -3.04 3.11 5.65
C THR A 45 -2.02 1.98 5.60
N SER A 46 -1.17 1.83 6.63
CA SER A 46 -0.14 0.79 6.68
C SER A 46 0.74 0.85 5.41
N THR A 47 0.92 -0.27 4.69
CA THR A 47 1.52 -0.36 3.36
C THR A 47 1.05 0.73 2.39
N GLY A 48 -0.25 1.02 2.36
CA GLY A 48 -0.81 2.08 1.53
C GLY A 48 -0.32 3.47 1.94
N GLY A 49 -0.03 3.67 3.22
CA GLY A 49 0.59 4.90 3.74
C GLY A 49 2.05 5.04 3.30
N LEU A 50 2.82 3.94 3.32
CA LEU A 50 4.18 3.93 2.77
C LEU A 50 4.18 4.26 1.27
N LEU A 51 3.25 3.67 0.51
CA LEU A 51 3.06 4.01 -0.90
C LEU A 51 2.67 5.48 -1.10
N ALA A 52 1.75 6.01 -0.29
CA ALA A 52 1.34 7.41 -0.37
C ALA A 52 2.52 8.36 -0.15
N LEU A 53 3.40 8.06 0.83
CA LEU A 53 4.61 8.84 1.10
C LEU A 53 5.61 8.76 -0.06
N ALA A 54 5.86 7.57 -0.61
CA ALA A 54 6.76 7.39 -1.75
C ALA A 54 6.28 8.17 -2.98
N LEU A 55 4.98 8.09 -3.29
CA LEU A 55 4.37 8.85 -4.39
C LEU A 55 4.40 10.36 -4.16
N ALA A 56 4.14 10.83 -2.94
CA ALA A 56 4.22 12.24 -2.58
C ALA A 56 5.66 12.79 -2.69
N LYS A 57 6.66 11.96 -2.39
CA LYS A 57 8.08 12.28 -2.60
C LYS A 57 8.48 12.30 -4.09
N GLY A 58 7.64 11.74 -4.96
CA GLY A 58 7.89 11.64 -6.40
C GLY A 58 8.75 10.44 -6.80
N GLU A 59 8.78 9.39 -5.97
CA GLU A 59 9.50 8.16 -6.31
C GLU A 59 8.88 7.49 -7.56
N PRO A 60 9.69 7.00 -8.50
CA PRO A 60 9.19 6.31 -9.68
C PRO A 60 8.55 4.98 -9.28
N LEU A 61 7.48 4.61 -9.98
CA LEU A 61 6.75 3.36 -9.71
C LEU A 61 7.64 2.12 -9.88
N GLU A 62 8.68 2.20 -10.71
CA GLU A 62 9.73 1.18 -10.86
C GLU A 62 10.47 0.98 -9.53
N ALA A 63 11.01 2.05 -8.93
CA ALA A 63 11.75 1.96 -7.68
C ALA A 63 10.85 1.48 -6.53
N ILE A 64 9.59 1.92 -6.49
CA ILE A 64 8.64 1.43 -5.49
C ILE A 64 8.39 -0.07 -5.70
N ARG A 65 8.22 -0.54 -6.94
CA ARG A 65 8.06 -1.97 -7.23
C ARG A 65 9.29 -2.76 -6.80
N ASP A 66 10.47 -2.30 -7.14
CA ASP A 66 11.73 -2.98 -6.87
C ASP A 66 11.95 -3.10 -5.35
N PHE A 67 11.59 -2.07 -4.57
CA PHE A 67 11.54 -2.17 -3.10
C PHE A 67 10.67 -3.33 -2.59
N TYR A 68 9.48 -3.57 -3.17
CA TYR A 68 8.67 -4.73 -2.76
C TYR A 68 9.24 -6.08 -3.22
N VAL A 69 10.01 -6.11 -4.31
CA VAL A 69 10.56 -7.35 -4.86
C VAL A 69 11.85 -7.73 -4.14
N ASP A 70 12.71 -6.76 -3.90
CA ASP A 70 14.06 -6.95 -3.40
C ASP A 70 14.08 -6.94 -1.87
N ASP A 71 13.46 -5.93 -1.24
CA ASP A 71 13.43 -5.78 0.21
C ASP A 71 12.18 -6.44 0.84
N GLY A 72 11.15 -6.69 0.05
CA GLY A 72 9.89 -7.25 0.52
C GLY A 72 10.03 -8.61 1.25
N PRO A 73 10.81 -9.58 0.75
CA PRO A 73 11.03 -10.83 1.46
C PRO A 73 11.59 -10.63 2.87
N ASP A 74 12.50 -9.68 3.08
CA ASP A 74 13.13 -9.41 4.38
C ASP A 74 12.21 -8.58 5.30
N ILE A 75 11.48 -7.61 4.74
CA ILE A 75 10.56 -6.74 5.48
C ILE A 75 9.28 -7.47 5.88
N PHE A 76 8.82 -8.40 5.02
CA PHE A 76 7.57 -9.13 5.19
C PHE A 76 7.77 -10.62 5.52
N ASP A 77 8.99 -11.02 5.94
CA ASP A 77 9.28 -12.35 6.50
C ASP A 77 8.42 -12.63 7.75
N ASP A 78 8.27 -13.91 8.10
CA ASP A 78 7.24 -14.54 8.97
C ASP A 78 6.91 -13.85 10.31
N SER A 79 7.68 -12.87 10.76
CA SER A 79 7.50 -12.17 12.04
C SER A 79 6.49 -11.00 12.01
N TRP A 80 6.29 -10.32 10.89
CA TRP A 80 5.40 -9.12 10.87
C TRP A 80 3.89 -9.48 10.80
N LEU A 81 3.56 -10.71 10.38
CA LEU A 81 2.20 -11.23 10.35
C LEU A 81 1.68 -11.53 11.77
N ASP A 82 2.55 -11.96 12.69
CA ASP A 82 2.22 -12.11 14.11
C ASP A 82 1.90 -10.75 14.76
N ASP A 83 2.68 -9.71 14.48
CA ASP A 83 2.43 -8.35 14.99
C ASP A 83 1.19 -7.66 14.37
N LEU A 84 0.80 -8.02 13.13
CA LEU A 84 -0.45 -7.56 12.51
C LEU A 84 -1.68 -8.34 13.02
N LEU A 85 -1.54 -9.64 13.30
CA LEU A 85 -2.58 -10.44 13.95
C LEU A 85 -2.83 -9.98 15.39
N ASP A 86 -1.78 -9.53 16.08
CA ASP A 86 -1.84 -8.84 17.38
C ASP A 86 -2.18 -7.34 17.27
N LEU A 87 -3.00 -6.96 16.29
CA LEU A 87 -3.84 -5.74 16.30
C LEU A 87 -4.89 -5.80 17.45
N GLY A 88 -4.41 -6.05 18.66
CA GLY A 88 -4.96 -5.66 19.94
C GLY A 88 -6.15 -6.46 20.44
N LYS A 89 -6.21 -7.81 20.36
CA LYS A 89 -7.27 -8.60 21.05
C LYS A 89 -8.71 -8.08 20.89
N LEU A 90 -9.01 -7.34 19.81
CA LEU A 90 -10.25 -6.55 19.70
C LEU A 90 -11.28 -7.16 18.75
N ARG A 91 -10.94 -8.23 18.01
CA ARG A 91 -11.89 -9.04 17.24
C ARG A 91 -11.48 -10.51 17.18
N GLY A 92 -11.60 -11.19 18.31
CA GLY A 92 -11.76 -12.64 18.40
C GLY A 92 -12.71 -12.91 19.55
N ALA A 93 -13.80 -13.64 19.32
CA ALA A 93 -14.60 -14.13 20.43
C ALA A 93 -13.75 -15.14 21.22
N ASP A 94 -13.53 -14.88 22.50
CA ASP A 94 -12.90 -15.83 23.43
C ASP A 94 -13.87 -17.00 23.66
N TYR A 95 -13.81 -18.02 22.82
CA TYR A 95 -14.44 -19.30 23.13
C TYR A 95 -13.46 -20.12 23.96
N LYS A 96 -13.71 -20.19 25.27
CA LYS A 96 -13.15 -21.25 26.11
C LYS A 96 -13.70 -22.57 25.60
N ILE A 97 -12.88 -23.32 24.87
CA ILE A 97 -13.10 -24.75 24.67
C ILE A 97 -12.51 -25.45 25.89
N SER A 98 -13.17 -25.28 27.04
CA SER A 98 -13.05 -26.24 28.13
C SER A 98 -14.30 -27.12 28.06
N PRO A 99 -14.18 -28.45 28.18
CA PRO A 99 -15.30 -29.37 28.09
C PRO A 99 -16.36 -29.09 29.17
#